data_AF-A0A2E8AK71-F1
#
_entry.id   AF-A0A2E8AK71-F1
#
_cell.length_a   1.000
_cell.length_b   1.000
_cell.length_c   1.000
_cell.angle_alpha   90.00
_cell.angle_beta   90.00
_cell.angle_gamma   90.00
#
_symmetry.space_group_name_H-M   'P 1'
#
loop_
_entity.id
_entity.type
_entity.pdbx_description
1 polymer ?
#
loop_
_entity_poly.entity_id
_entity_poly.type
_entity_poly.pdbx_seq_one_letter_code
_entity_poly.pdbx_strand_id
1 'polypeptide(L)' 'NELKPPVFFKEKDNFTRQIRLWNLQKTERVLTIINEGETEIKKSPELSKAIVGNIVLRLTAAASK' A
#
# COMPACT_ATOMS: atom_id res chain seq x y z
N ASN A 1 -21.10 12.62 12.51
CA ASN A 1 -19.74 12.09 12.26
C ASN A 1 -19.76 11.30 10.96
N GLU A 2 -19.73 12.00 9.82
CA GLU A 2 -19.97 11.46 8.48
C GLU A 2 -18.65 11.21 7.74
N LEU A 3 -17.97 10.09 7.99
CA LEU A 3 -16.91 9.65 7.08
C LEU A 3 -17.57 9.29 5.74
N LYS A 4 -17.08 9.86 4.64
CA LYS A 4 -17.50 9.55 3.27
C LYS A 4 -16.28 9.03 2.50
N PRO A 5 -16.32 7.79 1.97
CA PRO A 5 -17.43 6.83 2.01
C PRO A 5 -17.70 6.28 3.43
N PRO A 6 -18.92 5.77 3.68
CA PRO A 6 -19.27 5.18 4.97
C PRO A 6 -18.37 3.99 5.26
N VAL A 7 -17.59 4.10 6.33
CA VAL A 7 -16.75 3.01 6.84
C VAL A 7 -17.61 2.16 7.77
N PHE A 8 -17.51 0.84 7.63
CA PHE A 8 -18.19 -0.08 8.52
C PHE A 8 -17.78 0.20 9.97
N PHE A 9 -18.75 0.31 10.88
CA PHE A 9 -18.49 0.87 12.22
C PHE A 9 -17.41 0.10 13.00
N LYS A 10 -17.32 -1.23 12.82
CA LYS A 10 -16.28 -2.08 13.45
C LYS A 10 -14.86 -1.77 12.96
N GLU A 11 -14.74 -1.28 11.73
CA GLU A 11 -13.45 -0.96 11.10
C GLU A 11 -13.08 0.52 11.25
N LYS A 12 -13.94 1.34 11.85
CA LYS A 12 -13.76 2.79 11.90
C LYS A 12 -12.45 3.19 12.56
N ASP A 13 -12.09 2.54 13.67
CA ASP A 13 -10.86 2.84 14.41
C ASP A 13 -9.62 2.42 13.61
N ASN A 14 -9.67 1.22 13.01
CA ASN A 14 -8.60 0.72 12.13
C ASN A 14 -8.41 1.63 10.92
N PHE A 15 -9.49 1.99 10.24
CA PHE A 15 -9.47 2.89 9.09
C PHE A 15 -8.90 4.26 9.49
N THR A 16 -9.37 4.84 10.59
CA THR A 16 -8.90 6.14 11.09
C THR A 16 -7.41 6.10 11.45
N ARG A 17 -6.92 4.97 11.97
CA ARG A 17 -5.49 4.76 12.20
C ARG A 17 -4.71 4.69 10.89
N GLN A 18 -5.19 3.97 9.89
CA GLN A 18 -4.50 3.84 8.60
C GLN A 18 -4.41 5.17 7.84
N ILE A 19 -5.49 5.94 7.76
CA ILE A 19 -5.47 7.26 7.07
C ILE A 19 -4.50 8.26 7.72
N ARG A 20 -4.22 8.12 9.03
CA ARG A 20 -3.22 8.96 9.72
C ARG A 20 -1.78 8.54 9.40
N LEU A 21 -1.55 7.24 9.16
CA LEU A 21 -0.24 6.71 8.82
C LEU A 21 0.11 6.94 7.34
N TRP A 22 -0.90 6.87 6.48
CA TRP A 22 -0.78 6.98 5.03
C TRP A 22 -1.28 8.34 4.54
N ASN A 23 -0.43 9.35 4.62
CA ASN A 23 -0.71 10.62 3.97
C ASN A 23 -0.70 10.47 2.42
N LEU A 24 -1.14 11.51 1.71
CA LEU A 24 -1.24 11.50 0.25
C LEU A 24 0.09 11.11 -0.42
N GLN A 25 1.19 11.75 -0.01
CA GLN A 25 2.52 11.52 -0.59
C GLN A 25 3.00 10.07 -0.41
N LYS A 26 2.78 9.48 0.78
CA LYS A 26 3.12 8.08 1.04
C LYS A 26 2.27 7.14 0.17
N THR A 27 0.98 7.46 0.04
CA THR A 27 0.04 6.69 -0.78
C THR A 27 0.45 6.70 -2.26
N GLU A 28 0.79 7.87 -2.80
CA GLU A 28 1.29 8.01 -4.17
C GLU A 28 2.58 7.22 -4.40
N ARG A 29 3.53 7.32 -3.47
CA ARG A 29 4.79 6.56 -3.53
C ARG A 29 4.55 5.05 -3.52
N VAL A 30 3.66 4.57 -2.65
CA VAL A 30 3.29 3.16 -2.56
C VAL A 30 2.64 2.68 -3.86
N LEU A 31 1.76 3.49 -4.45
CA LEU A 31 1.11 3.17 -5.72
C LEU A 31 2.15 2.99 -6.85
N THR A 32 3.16 3.87 -6.92
CA THR A 32 4.27 3.73 -7.87
C THR A 32 5.04 2.43 -7.65
N ILE A 33 5.40 2.11 -6.40
CA ILE A 33 6.13 0.86 -6.06
C ILE A 33 5.35 -0.38 -6.52
N ILE A 34 4.04 -0.39 -6.29
CA ILE A 34 3.17 -1.52 -6.66
C ILE A 34 3.09 -1.65 -8.18
N ASN A 35 2.88 -0.55 -8.91
CA ASN A 35 2.77 -0.57 -10.38
C ASN A 35 4.08 -1.02 -11.06
N GLU A 36 5.22 -0.58 -10.55
CA GLU A 36 6.54 -1.02 -11.01
C GLU A 36 6.70 -2.53 -10.79
N GLY A 37 6.41 -3.01 -9.57
CA GLY A 37 6.50 -4.42 -9.24
C GLY A 37 5.53 -5.29 -10.03
N GLU A 38 4.31 -4.85 -10.27
CA GLU A 38 3.34 -5.54 -11.14
C GLU A 38 3.88 -5.65 -12.58
N THR A 39 4.48 -4.58 -13.10
CA THR A 39 5.10 -4.56 -14.43
C THR A 39 6.26 -5.55 -14.52
N GLU A 40 7.09 -5.63 -13.49
CA GLU A 40 8.20 -6.60 -13.40
C GLU A 40 7.67 -8.04 -13.34
N ILE A 41 6.63 -8.32 -12.55
CA ILE A 41 6.00 -9.64 -12.47
C ILE A 41 5.47 -10.08 -13.84
N LYS A 42 4.86 -9.17 -14.62
CA LYS A 42 4.38 -9.48 -15.98
C LYS A 42 5.52 -9.81 -16.95
N LYS A 43 6.71 -9.23 -16.75
CA LYS A 43 7.90 -9.50 -17.58
C LYS A 43 8.62 -10.80 -17.20
N SER A 44 8.62 -11.13 -15.91
CA SER A 44 9.31 -12.29 -15.35
C SER A 44 8.44 -13.03 -14.32
N PRO A 45 7.39 -13.74 -14.77
CA PRO A 45 6.44 -14.42 -13.86
C PRO A 45 7.10 -15.41 -12.90
N GLU A 46 8.18 -16.06 -13.33
CA GLU A 46 8.98 -17.00 -12.54
C GLU A 46 9.65 -16.36 -11.32
N LEU A 47 9.90 -15.05 -11.37
CA LEU A 47 10.48 -14.27 -10.27
C LEU A 47 9.44 -13.62 -9.37
N SER A 48 8.15 -13.84 -9.63
CA SER A 48 7.04 -13.15 -8.96
C SER A 48 7.14 -13.15 -7.43
N LYS A 49 7.50 -14.27 -6.82
CA LYS A 49 7.65 -14.37 -5.35
C LYS A 49 8.76 -13.47 -4.81
N ALA A 50 9.90 -13.38 -5.51
CA ALA A 50 11.00 -12.51 -5.12
C ALA A 50 10.64 -11.03 -5.28
N ILE A 51 9.97 -10.70 -6.40
CA ILE A 51 9.51 -9.33 -6.68
C ILE A 51 8.49 -8.89 -5.62
N VAL A 52 7.50 -9.73 -5.28
CA VAL A 52 6.53 -9.44 -4.21
C VAL A 52 7.23 -9.23 -2.86
N GLY A 53 8.24 -10.06 -2.54
CA GLY A 53 9.05 -9.87 -1.33
C GLY A 53 9.75 -8.50 -1.30
N ASN A 54 10.31 -8.07 -2.44
CA ASN A 54 10.92 -6.76 -2.57
C ASN A 54 9.90 -5.62 -2.43
N ILE A 55 8.72 -5.74 -3.04
CA ILE A 55 7.60 -4.80 -2.87
C ILE A 55 7.29 -4.62 -1.38
N VAL A 56 7.09 -5.71 -0.63
CA VAL A 56 6.80 -5.65 0.81
C VAL A 56 7.88 -4.89 1.58
N LEU A 57 9.17 -5.13 1.29
CA LEU A 57 10.28 -4.40 1.92
C LEU A 57 10.26 -2.90 1.58
N ARG A 58 9.94 -2.54 0.33
CA ARG A 58 9.84 -1.14 -0.10
C ARG A 58 8.63 -0.44 0.54
N LEU A 59 7.52 -1.15 0.72
CA LEU A 59 6.31 -0.64 1.38
C LEU A 59 6.54 -0.36 2.86
N THR A 60 7.20 -1.27 3.59
CA THR A 60 7.50 -1.05 5.01
C THR A 60 8.44 0.14 5.20
N ALA A 61 9.45 0.28 4.34
CA ALA A 61 10.32 1.45 4.34
C ALA A 61 9.58 2.77 4.03
N ALA A 62 8.58 2.74 3.13
CA ALA A 62 7.75 3.90 2.82
C ALA A 62 6.77 4.26 3.95
N ALA A 63 6.34 3.28 4.75
CA ALA A 63 5.48 3.52 5.91
C ALA A 63 6.25 4.21 7.07
N SER A 64 7.51 3.80 7.29
CA SER A 64 8.35 4.28 8.40
C SER A 64 8.92 5.68 8.24
N LYS A 65 9.15 6.14 7.00
CA LYS A 65 9.62 7.51 6.69
C LYS A 65 8.47 8.50 6.66
#